data_AF-A0A2V6EJZ8-F1
#
_entry.id   AF-A0A2V6EJZ8-F1
#
_cell.length_a   1.000
_cell.length_b   1.000
_cell.length_c   1.000
_cell.angle_alpha   90.00
_cell.angle_beta   90.00
_cell.angle_gamma   90.00
#
_symmetry.space_group_name_H-M   'P 1'
#
loop_
_entity.id
_entity.type
_entity.pdbx_description
1 polymer ?
#
loop_
_entity_poly.entity_id
_entity_poly.type
_entity_poly.pdbx_seq_one_letter_code
_entity_poly.pdbx_strand_id
1 'polypeptide(L)' 'MHIFCSTSGATIYYTLDGSTPTTSSSVYPSGDGILLSGAGTKTVKAIGVKTGLSNSAIATATFQIQ' A
#
# COMPACT_ATOMS: atom_id res chain seq x y z
N MET A 1 -8.62 -4.70 -3.56
CA MET A 1 -8.54 -3.43 -2.79
C MET A 1 -7.93 -2.35 -3.68
N HIS A 2 -8.53 -1.14 -3.72
CA HIS A 2 -7.98 0.00 -4.45
C HIS A 2 -7.25 0.98 -3.51
N ILE A 3 -6.01 1.32 -3.84
CA ILE A 3 -5.22 2.34 -3.14
C ILE A 3 -5.03 3.53 -4.08
N PHE A 4 -5.34 4.73 -3.60
CA PHE A 4 -5.17 5.97 -4.35
C PHE A 4 -4.25 6.93 -3.59
N CYS A 5 -3.45 7.69 -4.35
CA CYS A 5 -2.62 8.77 -3.82
C CYS A 5 -3.02 10.07 -4.53
N SER A 6 -3.30 11.12 -3.77
CA SER A 6 -3.62 12.45 -4.32
C SER A 6 -2.44 13.12 -5.01
N THR A 7 -1.22 12.67 -4.73
CA THR A 7 -0.01 13.15 -5.39
C THR A 7 0.11 12.52 -6.77
N SER A 8 -0.20 13.31 -7.81
CA SER A 8 -0.08 12.86 -9.20
C SER A 8 1.36 12.40 -9.51
N GLY A 9 1.50 11.20 -10.07
CA GLY A 9 2.78 10.58 -10.41
C GLY A 9 3.56 10.03 -9.21
N ALA A 10 2.94 9.86 -8.04
CA ALA A 10 3.57 9.13 -6.94
C ALA A 10 3.48 7.61 -7.14
N THR A 11 4.56 6.91 -6.83
CA THR A 11 4.58 5.45 -6.76
C THR A 11 4.07 5.02 -5.39
N ILE A 12 3.05 4.17 -5.36
CA ILE A 12 2.49 3.66 -4.12
C ILE A 12 3.22 2.37 -3.76
N TYR A 13 3.80 2.32 -2.56
CA TYR A 13 4.43 1.14 -1.98
C TYR A 13 3.53 0.60 -0.87
N TYR A 14 3.42 -0.72 -0.75
CA TYR A 14 2.56 -1.35 0.25
C TYR A 14 3.18 -2.60 0.87
N THR A 15 2.64 -2.96 2.04
CA THR A 15 2.94 -4.17 2.81
C THR A 15 1.64 -4.85 3.22
N LEU A 16 1.67 -6.17 3.42
CA LEU A 16 0.48 -6.98 3.76
C LEU A 16 0.56 -7.60 5.17
N ASP A 17 1.71 -7.46 5.81
CA ASP A 17 2.06 -7.97 7.14
C ASP A 17 1.92 -6.91 8.23
N GLY A 18 1.57 -5.67 7.87
CA GLY A 18 1.46 -4.54 8.80
C GLY A 18 2.79 -3.84 9.11
N SER A 19 3.88 -4.22 8.44
CA SER A 19 5.16 -3.51 8.54
C SER A 19 5.10 -2.15 7.85
N THR A 20 5.96 -1.21 8.24
CA THR A 20 6.03 0.10 7.60
C THR A 20 6.49 -0.03 6.14
N PRO A 21 5.70 0.41 5.15
CA PRO A 21 6.11 0.33 3.76
C PRO A 21 7.23 1.34 3.47
N THR A 22 8.21 0.90 2.67
CA THR A 22 9.34 1.71 2.20
C THR A 22 9.45 1.57 0.69
N THR A 23 10.40 2.28 0.07
CA THR A 23 10.70 2.12 -1.36
C THR A 23 11.25 0.73 -1.72
N SER A 24 11.61 -0.09 -0.73
CA SER A 24 11.98 -1.49 -0.90
C SER A 24 10.78 -2.45 -0.81
N SER A 25 9.59 -1.95 -0.43
CA SER A 25 8.37 -2.76 -0.36
C SER A 25 7.75 -3.00 -1.75
N SER A 26 6.70 -3.80 -1.80
CA SER A 26 5.99 -4.08 -3.05
C SER A 26 5.33 -2.82 -3.60
N VAL A 27 5.47 -2.58 -4.91
CA VAL A 27 4.80 -1.49 -5.61
C VAL A 27 3.36 -1.89 -5.92
N TYR A 28 2.41 -1.02 -5.59
CA TYR A 28 1.01 -1.19 -5.90
C TYR A 28 0.79 -1.09 -7.42
N PRO A 29 0.30 -2.15 -8.10
CA PRO A 29 0.04 -2.11 -9.53
C PRO A 29 -1.11 -1.15 -9.82
N SER A 30 -0.89 -0.20 -10.73
CA SER A 30 -1.93 0.71 -11.19
C SER A 30 -2.96 -0.06 -12.03
N GLY A 31 -4.17 -0.26 -11.50
CA GLY A 31 -5.30 -0.81 -12.26
C GLY A 31 -5.99 -2.00 -11.57
N ASP A 32 -5.26 -3.08 -11.32
CA ASP A 32 -5.87 -4.37 -10.92
C ASP A 32 -6.05 -4.56 -9.40
N GLY A 33 -5.50 -3.65 -8.61
CA GLY A 33 -5.52 -3.77 -7.15
C GLY A 33 -4.65 -4.93 -6.64
N ILE A 34 -4.74 -5.18 -5.34
CA ILE A 34 -4.00 -6.28 -4.69
C ILE A 34 -4.98 -7.40 -4.32
N LEU A 35 -4.60 -8.63 -4.64
CA LEU A 35 -5.25 -9.84 -4.13
C LEU A 35 -4.68 -10.17 -2.75
N LEU A 36 -5.55 -10.26 -1.75
CA LEU A 36 -5.16 -10.73 -0.42
C LEU A 36 -5.54 -12.21 -0.31
N SER A 37 -4.54 -13.08 -0.21
CA SER A 37 -4.74 -14.53 -0.12
C SER A 37 -4.51 -15.06 1.30
N GLY A 38 -5.33 -16.03 1.71
CA GLY A 38 -5.23 -16.73 2.99
C GLY A 38 -6.17 -16.20 4.07
N ALA A 39 -6.66 -17.10 4.93
CA ALA A 39 -7.57 -16.79 6.03
C ALA A 39 -6.85 -16.08 7.19
N GLY A 40 -7.59 -15.25 7.92
CA GLY A 40 -7.13 -14.50 9.08
C GLY A 40 -7.07 -12.99 8.88
N THR A 41 -6.51 -12.29 9.87
CA THR A 41 -6.31 -10.84 9.83
C THR A 41 -5.10 -10.48 8.97
N LYS A 42 -5.30 -9.61 7.98
CA LYS A 42 -4.22 -9.00 7.20
C LYS A 42 -4.22 -7.49 7.38
N THR A 43 -3.04 -6.95 7.66
CA THR A 43 -2.87 -5.51 7.85
C THR A 43 -2.12 -4.96 6.64
N VAL A 44 -2.83 -4.19 5.82
CA VAL A 44 -2.26 -3.53 4.67
C VAL A 44 -1.82 -2.13 5.08
N LYS A 45 -0.55 -1.80 4.85
CA LYS A 45 -0.07 -0.43 4.96
C LYS A 45 0.43 0.06 3.61
N ALA A 46 0.20 1.32 3.30
CA ALA A 46 0.61 1.91 2.03
C ALA A 46 1.17 3.33 2.18
N ILE A 47 2.14 3.68 1.34
CA ILE A 47 2.78 4.99 1.28
C ILE A 47 2.97 5.42 -0.17
N GLY A 48 2.63 6.65 -0.49
CA GLY A 48 2.95 7.29 -1.76
C GLY A 48 4.32 7.94 -1.68
N VAL A 49 5.24 7.52 -2.55
CA VAL A 49 6.59 8.10 -2.66
C VAL A 49 6.74 8.72 -4.04
N LYS A 50 7.23 9.95 -4.07
CA LYS A 50 7.58 10.65 -5.31
C LYS A 50 8.95 11.30 -5.16
N THR A 51 9.86 11.00 -6.07
CA THR A 51 11.21 11.57 -6.06
C THR A 51 11.14 13.10 -6.04
N GLY A 52 11.83 13.72 -5.08
CA GLY A 52 11.86 15.17 -4.91
C GLY A 52 10.69 15.77 -4.11
N LEU A 53 9.79 14.95 -3.57
CA LEU A 53 8.72 15.37 -2.67
C LEU A 53 8.74 14.57 -1.36
N SER A 54 8.13 15.12 -0.31
CA SER A 54 7.89 14.38 0.92
C SER A 54 6.94 13.22 0.67
N ASN A 55 7.21 12.09 1.31
CA ASN A 55 6.35 10.92 1.25
C ASN A 55 4.94 11.25 1.80
N SER A 56 3.91 10.58 1.30
CA SER A 56 2.57 10.71 1.85
C SER A 56 2.50 10.14 3.28
N ALA A 57 1.43 10.47 4.01
CA ALA A 57 1.09 9.74 5.22
C ALA A 57 0.91 8.24 4.91
N ILE A 58 1.27 7.39 5.88
CA ILE A 58 1.07 5.95 5.77
C ILE A 58 -0.41 5.65 6.00
N ALA A 59 -1.08 5.15 4.97
CA ALA A 59 -2.43 4.61 5.09
C ALA A 59 -2.35 3.21 5.69
N THR A 60 -3.25 2.89 6.64
CA THR A 60 -3.37 1.56 7.24
C THR A 60 -4.79 1.06 7.06
N ALA A 61 -4.95 -0.17 6.60
CA ALA A 61 -6.24 -0.83 6.41
C ALA A 61 -6.13 -2.30 6.87
N THR A 62 -7.08 -2.74 7.68
CA THR A 62 -7.09 -4.11 8.23
C THR A 62 -8.22 -4.89 7.59
N PHE A 63 -7.92 -6.09 7.10
CA PHE A 63 -8.87 -6.98 6.43
C PHE A 63 -8.95 -8.29 7.19
N GLN A 64 -10.16 -8.72 7.49
CA GLN A 64 -10.46 -10.07 7.99
C GLN A 64 -10.87 -10.91 6.79
N ILE A 65 -10.08 -11.92 6.46
CA ILE A 65 -10.35 -12.84 5.37
C ILE A 65 -10.83 -14.15 5.99
N GLN A 66 -12.02 -14.58 5.62
CA GLN A 66 -12.67 -15.81 6.11
C GLN A 66 -12.64 -16.88 5.01
#